data_AF-A0A8D5JR84-F1
#
_entry.id   AF-A0A8D5JR84-F1
#
_cell.length_a   1.000
_cell.length_b   1.000
_cell.length_c   1.000
_cell.angle_alpha   90.00
_cell.angle_beta   90.00
_cell.angle_gamma   90.00
#
_symmetry.space_group_name_H-M   'P 1'
#
loop_
_entity.id
_entity.type
_entity.pdbx_description
1 polymer ?
#
loop_
_entity_poly.entity_id
_entity_poly.type
_entity_poly.pdbx_seq_one_letter_code
_entity_poly.pdbx_strand_id
1 'polypeptide(L)'
;MKRTDYLSWDEYFMAVALLAAQRSKDPNTQVGACVANEQNKIVGVGYNGFPWGCSDDELPWNRTGAFLDTKYPYVCHAELNAVLNSISKDLRNCRIYVGLFPCNECTKVIIQSGIKEIIYLSDKYKDSDQVKASKIMLNSAGIAYRRLKTELRSITISLVPPEL
;
A
#
# COMPACT_ATOMS: atom_id res chain seq x y z
N MET A 1 6.03 35.06 0.07
CA MET A 1 4.91 34.56 -0.78
C MET A 1 4.89 33.04 -0.67
N LYS A 2 3.72 32.40 -0.55
CA LYS A 2 3.61 30.94 -0.46
C LYS A 2 3.61 30.33 -1.87
N ARG A 3 4.37 29.25 -2.08
CA ARG A 3 4.40 28.48 -3.32
C ARG A 3 3.02 27.85 -3.59
N THR A 4 2.64 27.66 -4.85
CA THR A 4 1.33 27.09 -5.23
C THR A 4 1.41 25.68 -5.82
N ASP A 5 2.60 25.22 -6.23
CA ASP A 5 2.85 23.90 -6.85
C ASP A 5 3.34 22.85 -5.82
N TYR A 6 3.06 23.03 -4.53
CA TYR A 6 3.39 22.04 -3.50
C TYR A 6 2.35 20.91 -3.48
N LEU A 7 2.81 19.71 -3.13
CA LEU A 7 1.94 18.52 -3.03
C LEU A 7 0.90 18.70 -1.92
N SER A 8 -0.33 18.26 -2.19
CA SER A 8 -1.31 18.00 -1.14
C SER A 8 -0.87 16.82 -0.27
N TRP A 9 -1.50 16.66 0.89
CA TRP A 9 -1.23 15.53 1.79
C TRP A 9 -1.50 14.17 1.14
N ASP A 10 -2.62 14.04 0.43
CA ASP A 10 -2.97 12.78 -0.24
C ASP A 10 -1.95 12.43 -1.34
N GLU A 11 -1.52 13.42 -2.12
CA GLU A 11 -0.49 13.23 -3.16
C GLU A 11 0.85 12.84 -2.53
N TYR A 12 1.24 13.50 -1.43
CA TYR A 12 2.45 13.15 -0.70
C TYR A 12 2.42 11.72 -0.15
N PHE A 13 1.36 11.32 0.56
CA PHE A 13 1.29 9.97 1.14
C PHE A 13 1.18 8.89 0.07
N MET A 14 0.47 9.16 -1.03
CA MET A 14 0.45 8.26 -2.17
C MET A 14 1.82 8.17 -2.84
N ALA A 15 2.56 9.28 -2.96
CA ALA A 15 3.92 9.27 -3.47
C ALA A 15 4.85 8.44 -2.59
N VAL A 16 4.71 8.51 -1.27
CA VAL A 16 5.46 7.64 -0.33
C VAL A 16 5.12 6.17 -0.55
N ALA A 17 3.84 5.81 -0.73
CA ALA A 17 3.45 4.44 -1.04
C ALA A 17 4.07 3.96 -2.37
N LEU A 18 4.05 4.79 -3.42
CA LEU A 18 4.67 4.47 -4.70
C LEU A 18 6.20 4.35 -4.61
N LEU A 19 6.85 5.21 -3.82
CA LEU A 19 8.30 5.14 -3.60
C LEU A 19 8.66 3.88 -2.80
N ALA A 20 7.86 3.51 -1.80
CA ALA A 20 8.05 2.28 -1.05
C ALA A 20 7.93 1.04 -1.94
N ALA A 21 7.03 1.06 -2.93
CA ALA A 21 6.90 -0.03 -3.91
C ALA A 21 8.21 -0.32 -4.65
N GLN A 22 9.06 0.69 -4.87
CA GLN A 22 10.38 0.51 -5.52
C GLN A 22 11.37 -0.32 -4.70
N ARG A 23 11.06 -0.63 -3.42
CA ARG A 23 11.83 -1.58 -2.61
C ARG A 23 11.43 -3.05 -2.81
N SER A 24 10.28 -3.31 -3.44
CA SER A 24 9.84 -4.68 -3.74
C SER A 24 10.80 -5.34 -4.72
N LYS A 25 11.15 -6.59 -4.44
CA LYS A 25 11.96 -7.43 -5.33
C LYS A 25 11.12 -8.33 -6.25
N ASP A 26 9.78 -8.25 -6.15
CA ASP A 26 8.88 -9.00 -7.03
C ASP A 26 9.09 -8.53 -8.48
N PRO A 27 9.49 -9.39 -9.43
CA PRO A 27 9.79 -8.96 -10.80
C PRO A 27 8.53 -8.64 -11.61
N ASN A 28 7.34 -8.99 -11.12
CA ASN A 28 6.09 -8.86 -11.86
C ASN A 28 5.21 -7.72 -11.37
N THR A 29 5.17 -7.47 -10.07
CA THR A 29 4.22 -6.54 -9.48
C THR A 29 4.79 -5.91 -8.22
N GLN A 30 4.96 -4.59 -8.27
CA GLN A 30 5.44 -3.80 -7.15
C GLN A 30 4.29 -2.96 -6.61
N VAL A 31 3.92 -3.21 -5.35
CA VAL A 31 2.89 -2.47 -4.63
C VAL A 31 3.51 -1.94 -3.34
N GLY A 32 3.16 -0.72 -3.00
CA GLY A 32 3.50 -0.11 -1.73
C GLY A 32 2.27 0.46 -1.05
N ALA A 33 2.41 0.65 0.26
CA ALA A 33 1.38 1.15 1.14
C ALA A 33 1.98 2.12 2.16
N CYS A 34 1.23 3.16 2.50
CA CYS A 34 1.59 4.16 3.51
C CYS A 34 0.41 4.39 4.44
N VAL A 35 0.61 4.29 5.74
CA VAL A 35 -0.39 4.58 6.77
C VAL A 35 -0.08 5.93 7.39
N ALA A 36 -1.05 6.84 7.35
CA ALA A 36 -0.96 8.15 7.96
C ALA A 36 -2.08 8.37 8.99
N ASN A 37 -1.74 8.99 10.12
CA ASN A 37 -2.71 9.30 11.16
C ASN A 37 -3.47 10.62 10.89
N GLU A 38 -4.36 10.99 11.82
CA GLU A 38 -5.20 12.20 11.73
C GLU A 38 -4.37 13.50 11.77
N GLN A 39 -3.18 13.47 12.35
CA GLN A 39 -2.24 14.60 12.39
C GLN A 39 -1.30 14.63 11.17
N ASN A 40 -1.61 13.87 10.11
CA ASN A 40 -0.78 13.76 8.90
C ASN A 40 0.66 13.30 9.17
N LYS A 41 0.84 12.40 10.16
CA LYS A 41 2.13 11.73 10.40
C LYS A 41 2.10 10.34 9.78
N ILE A 42 3.16 10.00 9.06
CA ILE A 42 3.38 8.63 8.60
C ILE A 42 3.66 7.77 9.82
N VAL A 43 2.85 6.74 10.02
CA VAL A 43 2.98 5.80 11.14
C VAL A 43 3.33 4.39 10.68
N GLY A 44 3.23 4.07 9.39
CA GLY A 44 3.60 2.77 8.83
C GLY A 44 3.84 2.86 7.33
N VAL A 45 4.82 2.10 6.83
CA VAL A 45 5.12 1.99 5.40
C VAL A 45 5.45 0.54 5.08
N GLY A 46 4.95 0.05 3.94
CA GLY A 46 5.14 -1.32 3.51
C GLY A 46 5.22 -1.45 1.99
N TYR A 47 5.81 -2.55 1.55
CA TYR A 47 5.83 -3.00 0.16
C TYR A 47 5.69 -4.53 0.14
N ASN A 48 5.30 -5.10 -0.99
CA ASN A 48 5.18 -6.55 -1.10
C ASN A 48 6.56 -7.23 -1.16
N GLY A 49 6.74 -8.28 -0.35
CA GLY A 49 8.01 -8.98 -0.16
C GLY A 49 7.80 -10.25 0.68
N PHE A 50 8.82 -11.08 0.80
CA PHE A 50 8.76 -12.24 1.70
C PHE A 50 8.85 -11.84 3.18
N PRO A 51 8.45 -12.73 4.11
CA PRO A 51 8.54 -12.48 5.55
C PRO A 51 9.98 -12.24 6.00
N TRP A 52 10.13 -11.64 7.18
CA TRP A 52 11.46 -11.35 7.74
C TRP A 52 12.27 -12.64 7.92
N GLY A 53 13.52 -12.61 7.44
CA GLY A 53 14.43 -13.76 7.50
C GLY A 53 14.25 -14.77 6.38
N CYS A 54 13.24 -14.64 5.52
CA CYS A 54 13.10 -15.45 4.32
C CYS A 54 13.89 -14.83 3.17
N SER A 55 14.78 -15.60 2.54
CA SER A 55 15.62 -15.10 1.44
C SER A 55 14.81 -14.97 0.14
N ASP A 56 14.94 -13.82 -0.51
CA ASP A 56 14.37 -13.58 -1.85
C ASP A 56 15.11 -14.36 -2.97
N ASP A 57 16.28 -14.93 -2.66
CA ASP A 57 17.06 -15.78 -3.58
C ASP A 57 16.73 -17.27 -3.43
N GLU A 58 16.10 -17.67 -2.32
CA GLU A 58 15.74 -19.07 -2.04
C GLU A 58 14.26 -19.35 -2.32
N LEU A 59 13.37 -18.40 -2.01
CA LEU A 59 11.93 -18.57 -2.23
C LEU A 59 11.51 -18.18 -3.65
N PRO A 60 10.51 -18.87 -4.24
CA PRO A 60 10.15 -18.68 -5.63
C PRO A 60 9.33 -17.40 -5.87
N TRP A 61 9.73 -16.62 -6.87
CA TRP A 61 8.95 -15.49 -7.40
C TRP A 61 7.94 -15.88 -8.49
N ASN A 62 7.92 -17.15 -8.87
CA ASN A 62 7.11 -17.65 -9.97
C ASN A 62 5.60 -17.51 -9.70
N ARG A 63 4.83 -17.32 -10.77
CA ARG A 63 3.36 -17.21 -10.72
C ARG A 63 2.65 -18.49 -11.14
N THR A 64 3.38 -19.46 -11.67
CA THR A 64 2.87 -20.71 -12.23
C THR A 64 3.74 -21.85 -11.74
N GLY A 65 3.12 -22.99 -11.44
CA GLY A 65 3.79 -24.14 -10.84
C GLY A 65 2.89 -24.83 -9.82
N ALA A 66 3.42 -25.82 -9.12
CA ALA A 66 2.74 -26.34 -7.93
C ALA A 66 2.69 -25.24 -6.86
N PHE A 67 1.77 -25.36 -5.90
CA PHE A 67 1.50 -24.30 -4.92
C PHE A 67 2.78 -23.78 -4.22
N LEU A 68 3.65 -24.69 -3.77
CA LEU A 68 4.92 -24.38 -3.09
C LEU A 68 6.02 -23.86 -4.03
N ASP A 69 5.85 -23.99 -5.35
CA ASP A 69 6.80 -23.46 -6.34
C ASP A 69 6.41 -22.05 -6.82
N THR A 70 5.36 -21.47 -6.22
CA THR A 70 4.89 -20.12 -6.54
C THR A 70 5.12 -19.15 -5.38
N LYS A 71 5.11 -17.85 -5.67
CA LYS A 71 5.21 -16.81 -4.64
C LYS A 71 4.01 -16.74 -3.70
N TYR A 72 2.84 -17.22 -4.13
CA TYR A 72 1.56 -17.00 -3.47
C TYR A 72 1.46 -17.48 -2.01
N PRO A 73 1.99 -18.65 -1.61
CA PRO A 73 2.03 -19.05 -0.20
C PRO A 73 2.96 -18.20 0.68
N TYR A 74 3.94 -17.50 0.10
CA TYR A 74 5.02 -16.88 0.85
C TYR A 74 4.93 -15.35 0.89
N VAL A 75 4.45 -14.72 -0.18
CA VAL A 75 4.51 -13.26 -0.31
C VAL A 75 3.58 -12.56 0.68
N CYS A 76 4.14 -11.62 1.44
CA CYS A 76 3.36 -10.66 2.21
C CYS A 76 3.01 -9.45 1.34
N HIS A 77 1.76 -9.03 1.38
CA HIS A 77 1.30 -7.85 0.66
C HIS A 77 1.75 -6.55 1.34
N ALA A 78 1.74 -5.45 0.58
CA ALA A 78 2.21 -4.15 1.05
C ALA A 78 1.39 -3.63 2.23
N GLU A 79 0.07 -3.83 2.21
CA GLU A 79 -0.87 -3.39 3.23
C GLU A 79 -0.62 -4.10 4.55
N LEU A 80 -0.43 -5.43 4.50
CA LEU A 80 -0.06 -6.23 5.66
C LEU A 80 1.25 -5.72 6.26
N ASN A 81 2.28 -5.56 5.43
CA ASN A 81 3.58 -5.08 5.87
C ASN A 81 3.51 -3.65 6.43
N ALA A 82 2.70 -2.75 5.86
CA ALA A 82 2.57 -1.38 6.36
C ALA A 82 1.89 -1.33 7.74
N VAL A 83 0.92 -2.20 8.00
CA VAL A 83 0.29 -2.35 9.32
C VAL A 83 1.27 -2.96 10.32
N LEU A 84 1.95 -4.06 9.97
CA LEU A 84 2.90 -4.74 10.86
C LEU A 84 4.14 -3.90 11.17
N ASN A 85 4.61 -3.10 10.22
CA ASN A 85 5.75 -2.18 10.40
C ASN A 85 5.37 -0.90 11.13
N SER A 86 4.10 -0.73 11.53
CA SER A 86 3.69 0.53 12.14
C SER A 86 4.36 0.76 13.50
N ILE A 87 4.87 1.98 13.70
CA ILE A 87 5.43 2.41 14.98
C ILE A 87 4.35 2.70 16.03
N SER A 88 3.09 2.85 15.60
CA SER A 88 1.95 3.02 16.48
C SER A 88 1.23 1.67 16.62
N LYS A 89 0.97 1.25 17.86
CA LYS A 89 0.13 0.09 18.12
C LYS A 89 -1.36 0.36 17.88
N ASP A 90 -1.74 1.64 17.87
CA ASP A 90 -3.11 2.07 17.63
C ASP A 90 -3.19 2.74 16.26
N LEU A 91 -3.88 2.07 15.33
CA LEU A 91 -4.15 2.59 13.98
C LEU A 91 -5.61 3.01 13.81
N ARG A 92 -6.36 3.16 14.91
CA ARG A 92 -7.69 3.75 14.88
C ARG A 92 -7.65 5.13 14.25
N ASN A 93 -8.64 5.41 13.40
CA ASN A 93 -8.79 6.65 12.63
C ASN A 93 -7.65 6.96 11.64
N CYS A 94 -6.68 6.05 11.47
CA CYS A 94 -5.68 6.20 10.43
C CYS A 94 -6.28 5.98 9.04
N ARG A 95 -5.53 6.44 8.05
CA ARG A 95 -5.83 6.28 6.61
C ARG A 95 -4.68 5.53 5.97
N ILE A 96 -4.99 4.61 5.05
CA ILE A 96 -3.98 3.88 4.28
C ILE A 96 -4.04 4.27 2.80
N TYR A 97 -2.88 4.57 2.24
CA TYR A 97 -2.67 4.93 0.84
C TYR A 97 -2.01 3.75 0.13
N VAL A 98 -2.59 3.27 -0.96
CA VAL A 98 -2.14 2.07 -1.66
C VAL A 98 -2.13 2.26 -3.18
N GLY A 99 -1.12 1.70 -3.86
CA GLY A 99 -1.07 1.74 -5.32
C GLY A 99 -2.18 0.93 -6.01
N LEU A 100 -2.60 -0.16 -5.37
CA LEU A 100 -3.62 -1.10 -5.87
C LEU A 100 -4.66 -1.37 -4.80
N PHE A 101 -5.93 -1.51 -5.18
CA PHE A 101 -7.03 -1.76 -4.26
C PHE A 101 -6.80 -3.07 -3.46
N PRO A 102 -7.00 -3.07 -2.13
CA PRO A 102 -6.64 -4.22 -1.29
C PRO A 102 -7.47 -5.48 -1.56
N CYS A 103 -6.81 -6.63 -1.52
CA CYS A 103 -7.48 -7.93 -1.53
C CYS A 103 -8.28 -8.15 -0.23
N ASN A 104 -9.13 -9.17 -0.22
CA ASN A 104 -9.96 -9.50 0.93
C ASN A 104 -9.14 -9.79 2.20
N GLU A 105 -8.00 -10.47 2.10
CA GLU A 105 -7.16 -10.76 3.27
C GLU A 105 -6.52 -9.49 3.86
N CYS A 106 -5.99 -8.61 3.01
CA CYS A 106 -5.47 -7.30 3.46
C CYS A 106 -6.58 -6.44 4.07
N THR A 107 -7.79 -6.48 3.51
CA THR A 107 -8.95 -5.78 4.06
C THR A 107 -9.32 -6.24 5.46
N LYS A 108 -9.23 -7.55 5.77
CA LYS A 108 -9.42 -8.04 7.15
C LYS A 108 -8.41 -7.40 8.10
N VAL A 109 -7.14 -7.32 7.70
CA VAL A 109 -6.07 -6.70 8.51
C VAL A 109 -6.30 -5.20 8.69
N ILE A 110 -6.71 -4.49 7.63
CA ILE A 110 -7.04 -3.06 7.68
C ILE A 110 -8.20 -2.81 8.65
N ILE A 111 -9.28 -3.58 8.55
CA ILE A 111 -10.45 -3.47 9.44
C ILE A 111 -10.04 -3.73 10.89
N GLN A 112 -9.34 -4.84 11.15
CA GLN A 112 -8.95 -5.25 12.51
C GLN A 112 -7.94 -4.31 13.15
N SER A 113 -7.12 -3.61 12.36
CA SER A 113 -6.18 -2.59 12.88
C SER A 113 -6.86 -1.26 13.25
N GLY A 114 -8.12 -1.06 12.85
CA GLY A 114 -8.90 0.14 13.18
C GLY A 114 -8.78 1.28 12.16
N ILE A 115 -8.03 1.09 11.07
CA ILE A 115 -7.93 2.05 9.96
C ILE A 115 -9.32 2.34 9.40
N LYS A 116 -9.62 3.63 9.13
CA LYS A 116 -10.97 4.10 8.75
C LYS A 116 -11.13 4.52 7.29
N GLU A 117 -10.04 4.71 6.56
CA GLU A 117 -10.09 5.11 5.15
C GLU A 117 -9.01 4.41 4.32
N ILE A 118 -9.39 3.95 3.13
CA ILE A 118 -8.47 3.44 2.10
C ILE A 118 -8.48 4.40 0.91
N ILE A 119 -7.32 4.97 0.58
CA ILE A 119 -7.13 5.81 -0.59
C ILE A 119 -6.28 5.03 -1.59
N TYR A 120 -6.79 4.80 -2.81
CA TYR A 120 -6.13 3.94 -3.79
C TYR A 120 -5.95 4.60 -5.17
N LEU A 121 -4.96 4.16 -5.96
CA LEU A 121 -4.78 4.64 -7.33
C LEU A 121 -5.51 3.78 -8.38
N SER A 122 -5.44 2.46 -8.23
CA SER A 122 -5.95 1.51 -9.21
C SER A 122 -6.90 0.49 -8.58
N ASP A 123 -8.03 0.25 -9.24
CA ASP A 123 -8.98 -0.83 -8.94
C ASP A 123 -9.16 -1.71 -10.18
N LYS A 124 -8.04 -2.09 -10.80
CA LYS A 124 -8.02 -2.87 -12.05
C LYS A 124 -8.61 -4.29 -11.91
N TYR A 125 -8.72 -4.79 -10.67
CA TYR A 125 -9.28 -6.11 -10.36
C TYR A 125 -10.67 -6.03 -9.72
N LYS A 126 -11.40 -4.92 -9.92
CA LYS A 126 -12.71 -4.65 -9.31
C LYS A 126 -13.74 -5.77 -9.43
N ASP A 127 -13.66 -6.55 -10.51
CA ASP A 127 -14.62 -7.62 -10.84
C ASP A 127 -14.21 -8.99 -10.30
N SER A 128 -13.02 -9.11 -9.71
CA SER A 128 -12.57 -10.33 -9.04
C SER A 128 -13.33 -10.59 -7.74
N ASP A 129 -13.51 -11.85 -7.38
CA ASP A 129 -14.21 -12.23 -6.15
C ASP A 129 -13.49 -11.75 -4.89
N GLN A 130 -12.17 -11.68 -4.91
CA GLN A 130 -11.36 -11.11 -3.82
C GLN A 130 -11.70 -9.62 -3.58
N VAL A 131 -11.80 -8.82 -4.64
CA VAL A 131 -12.11 -7.39 -4.50
C VAL A 131 -13.59 -7.17 -4.18
N LYS A 132 -14.50 -7.99 -4.72
CA LYS A 132 -15.92 -7.97 -4.31
C LYS A 132 -16.08 -8.28 -2.82
N ALA A 133 -15.43 -9.33 -2.32
CA ALA A 133 -15.43 -9.68 -0.90
C ALA A 133 -14.82 -8.57 -0.02
N SER A 134 -13.73 -7.95 -0.49
CA SER A 134 -13.12 -6.77 0.13
C SER A 134 -14.14 -5.63 0.29
N LYS A 135 -14.84 -5.24 -0.78
CA LYS A 135 -15.86 -4.17 -0.75
C LYS A 135 -17.05 -4.51 0.14
N ILE A 136 -17.51 -5.77 0.16
CA ILE A 136 -18.57 -6.23 1.06
C ILE A 136 -18.15 -6.02 2.53
N MET A 137 -16.94 -6.45 2.91
CA MET A 137 -16.42 -6.27 4.26
C MET A 137 -16.24 -4.79 4.63
N LEU A 138 -15.69 -3.98 3.73
CA LEU A 138 -15.50 -2.54 3.96
C LEU A 138 -16.83 -1.83 4.18
N ASN A 139 -17.82 -2.10 3.34
CA ASN A 139 -19.16 -1.53 3.48
C ASN A 139 -19.82 -1.97 4.80
N SER A 140 -19.70 -3.25 5.16
CA SER A 140 -20.27 -3.78 6.42
C SER A 140 -19.59 -3.22 7.66
N ALA A 141 -18.29 -2.96 7.61
CA ALA A 141 -17.51 -2.42 8.72
C ALA A 141 -17.52 -0.88 8.78
N GLY A 142 -18.16 -0.21 7.81
CA GLY A 142 -18.20 1.25 7.72
C GLY A 142 -16.83 1.87 7.44
N ILE A 143 -15.96 1.18 6.69
CA ILE A 143 -14.65 1.70 6.28
C ILE A 143 -14.79 2.40 4.94
N ALA A 144 -14.41 3.68 4.89
CA ALA A 144 -14.45 4.45 3.66
C ALA A 144 -13.35 4.00 2.70
N TYR A 145 -13.63 4.03 1.41
CA TYR A 145 -12.60 3.86 0.38
C TYR A 145 -12.88 4.75 -0.81
N ARG A 146 -11.84 5.36 -1.38
CA ARG A 146 -11.95 6.21 -2.56
C ARG A 146 -10.71 6.16 -3.42
N ARG A 147 -10.91 6.35 -4.72
CA ARG A 147 -9.81 6.57 -5.64
C ARG A 147 -9.22 7.96 -5.39
N LEU A 148 -7.89 8.07 -5.34
CA LEU A 148 -7.23 9.37 -5.35
C LEU A 148 -7.54 10.09 -6.66
N LYS A 149 -8.00 11.35 -6.56
CA LYS A 149 -8.18 12.25 -7.68
C LYS A 149 -7.04 13.28 -7.64
N THR A 150 -6.19 13.26 -8.65
CA THR A 150 -5.09 14.21 -8.81
C THR A 150 -4.83 14.44 -10.29
N GLU A 151 -4.46 15.66 -10.65
CA GLU A 151 -4.01 16.01 -12.00
C GLU A 151 -2.49 15.79 -12.17
N LEU A 152 -1.75 15.56 -11.07
CA LEU A 152 -0.33 15.23 -11.11
C LEU A 152 -0.13 13.84 -11.71
N ARG A 153 0.65 13.79 -12.81
CA ARG A 153 0.96 12.54 -13.53
C ARG A 153 2.20 11.83 -13.02
N SER A 154 3.15 12.59 -12.48
CA SER A 154 4.43 12.08 -11.97
C SER A 154 5.03 13.02 -10.95
N ILE A 155 5.91 12.48 -10.10
CA ILE A 155 6.76 13.25 -9.19
C ILE A 155 8.20 12.84 -9.48
N THR A 156 9.06 13.83 -9.73
CA THR A 156 10.49 13.61 -9.97
C THR A 156 11.26 13.94 -8.71
N ILE A 157 12.02 12.97 -8.20
CA ILE A 157 12.95 13.15 -7.09
C ILE A 157 14.36 13.12 -7.66
N SER A 158 15.01 14.28 -7.72
CA SER A 158 16.43 14.37 -8.08
C SER A 158 17.30 14.07 -6.86
N LEU A 159 18.23 13.14 -6.99
CA LEU A 159 19.29 12.92 -6.00
C LEU A 159 20.48 13.87 -6.19
N VAL A 160 20.50 14.62 -7.30
CA VAL A 160 21.45 15.70 -7.52
C VAL A 160 20.92 16.95 -6.79
N PRO A 161 21.68 17.55 -5.87
CA PRO A 161 21.30 18.80 -5.23
C PRO A 161 21.08 19.90 -6.28
N PRO A 162 20.16 20.85 -6.06
CA PRO A 162 20.12 22.06 -6.87
C PRO A 162 21.50 22.72 -6.82
N GLU A 163 22.07 23.12 -7.97
CA GLU A 163 23.26 23.98 -7.97
C GLU A 163 22.94 25.21 -7.10
N LEU A 164 23.77 25.45 -6.08
CA LEU A 164 23.68 26.61 -5.19
C LEU A 164 24.14 27.87 -5.91
#